data_AF-A0A916YAQ3-F1
#
_entry.id   AF-A0A916YAQ3-F1
#
_cell.length_a   1.000
_cell.length_b   1.000
_cell.length_c   1.000
_cell.angle_alpha   90.00
_cell.angle_beta   90.00
_cell.angle_gamma   90.00
#
_symmetry.space_group_name_H-M   'P 1'
#
loop_
_entity.id
_entity.type
_entity.pdbx_description
1 polymer ?
#
loop_
_entity_poly.entity_id
_entity_poly.type
_entity_poly.pdbx_seq_one_letter_code
_entity_poly.pdbx_strand_id
1 'polypeptide(L)'
;MKRHLKYIILILTFGLLQNIVAQESKVGIVTFIKYRDTNDKFTESTTDSTVAYFNKRKHSILITNKKDTTRLKTDSLGIFKIPKQYFDYCSITVNPETKYLREEFLFIEGLGKMDSLKFEIYDYHISNIIDSTKAPEFYNKFNTKKAEQDFFAGNKRYLLGNGATYSNDFIEKLKSKSEKFGFKIEYPEKMHGTLAEHRILFRYNERMKELLGIKNWW
;
A
#
# COMPACT_ATOMS: atom_id res chain seq x y z
N MET A 1 -2.36 16.63 65.39
CA MET A 1 -1.20 16.59 64.47
C MET A 1 -1.01 15.27 63.73
N LYS A 2 -0.86 14.11 64.39
CA LYS A 2 -0.56 12.82 63.71
C LYS A 2 -1.59 12.38 62.65
N ARG A 3 -2.87 12.73 62.81
CA ARG A 3 -3.96 12.35 61.90
C ARG A 3 -3.92 13.12 60.58
N HIS A 4 -3.60 14.41 60.62
CA HIS A 4 -3.45 15.25 59.42
C HIS A 4 -2.17 14.92 58.64
N LEU A 5 -1.08 14.55 59.34
CA LEU A 5 0.16 14.11 58.69
C LEU A 5 -0.06 12.85 57.85
N LYS A 6 -0.88 11.90 58.32
CA LYS A 6 -1.25 10.71 57.53
C LYS A 6 -1.98 11.07 56.24
N TYR A 7 -2.91 12.03 56.28
CA TYR A 7 -3.63 12.47 55.08
C TYR A 7 -2.73 13.27 54.12
N ILE A 8 -1.83 14.10 54.63
CA ILE A 8 -0.85 14.84 53.82
C ILE A 8 0.13 13.87 53.13
N ILE A 9 0.62 12.84 53.84
CA ILE A 9 1.47 11.79 53.26
C ILE A 9 0.68 10.99 52.22
N LEU A 10 -0.58 10.63 52.51
CA LEU A 10 -1.43 9.90 51.57
C LEU A 10 -1.64 10.70 50.27
N ILE A 11 -1.96 11.99 50.37
CA ILE A 11 -2.16 12.89 49.23
C ILE A 11 -0.86 13.12 48.45
N LEU A 12 0.29 13.25 49.12
CA LEU A 12 1.59 13.33 48.45
C LEU A 12 1.95 12.03 47.74
N THR A 13 1.71 10.86 48.35
CA THR A 13 1.95 9.57 47.70
C THR A 13 1.01 9.33 46.52
N PHE A 14 -0.28 9.66 46.64
CA PHE A 14 -1.25 9.50 45.56
C PHE A 14 -1.03 10.52 44.42
N GLY A 15 -0.71 11.78 44.76
CA GLY A 15 -0.43 12.82 43.77
C GLY A 15 0.89 12.62 43.01
N LEU A 16 1.92 12.07 43.67
CA LEU A 16 3.17 11.69 43.01
C LEU A 16 2.99 10.45 42.12
N LEU A 17 2.19 9.45 42.54
CA LEU A 17 1.89 8.26 41.73
C LEU A 17 1.04 8.58 40.49
N GLN A 18 0.11 9.53 40.57
CA GLN A 18 -0.69 9.94 39.40
C GLN A 18 0.14 10.64 38.32
N ASN A 19 1.19 11.38 38.68
CA ASN A 19 2.12 11.98 37.71
C ASN A 19 3.10 10.96 37.10
N ILE A 20 3.29 9.80 37.73
CA ILE A 20 4.20 8.75 37.22
C ILE A 20 3.50 7.84 36.20
N VAL A 21 2.17 7.73 36.22
CA VAL A 21 1.41 6.99 35.19
C VAL A 21 1.01 7.92 34.02
N ALA A 22 1.92 8.83 33.66
CA ALA A 22 1.86 9.58 32.41
C ALA A 22 2.24 8.63 31.26
N GLN A 23 1.21 7.98 30.68
CA GLN A 23 1.17 7.32 29.38
C GLN A 23 2.55 7.00 28.76
N GLU A 24 3.16 5.91 29.22
CA GLU A 24 4.60 5.73 29.06
C GLU A 24 5.06 5.31 27.66
N SER A 25 4.16 4.84 26.80
CA SER A 25 4.54 4.32 25.49
C SER A 25 3.50 4.65 24.43
N LYS A 26 3.95 5.31 23.36
CA LYS A 26 3.24 5.32 22.09
C LYS A 26 3.58 4.05 21.33
N VAL A 27 2.59 3.51 20.65
CA VAL A 27 2.69 2.26 19.93
C VAL A 27 2.44 2.53 18.45
N GLY A 28 3.31 1.99 17.60
CA GLY A 28 3.08 1.94 16.16
C GLY A 28 2.53 0.60 15.73
N ILE A 29 1.60 0.63 14.78
CA ILE A 29 0.98 -0.55 14.18
C ILE A 29 1.18 -0.45 12.67
N VAL A 30 1.98 -1.35 12.10
CA VAL A 30 2.16 -1.46 10.66
C VAL A 30 1.03 -2.29 10.08
N THR A 31 0.40 -1.81 9.01
CA THR A 31 -0.66 -2.55 8.31
C THR A 31 -0.51 -2.38 6.81
N PHE A 32 -0.36 -3.50 6.10
CA PHE A 32 -0.42 -3.58 4.65
C PHE A 32 -1.88 -3.61 4.20
N ILE A 33 -2.18 -2.77 3.22
CA ILE A 33 -3.51 -2.64 2.63
C ILE A 33 -3.44 -2.62 1.11
N LYS A 34 -4.52 -3.09 0.47
CA LYS A 34 -4.67 -3.03 -0.98
C LYS A 34 -4.94 -1.59 -1.40
N TYR A 35 -4.20 -1.09 -2.38
CA TYR A 35 -4.52 0.21 -2.98
C TYR A 35 -5.81 0.15 -3.82
N ARG A 36 -6.15 -1.04 -4.34
CA ARG A 36 -7.41 -1.31 -5.04
C ARG A 36 -8.01 -2.59 -4.50
N ASP A 37 -9.01 -2.43 -3.63
CA ASP A 37 -9.75 -3.54 -3.04
C ASP A 37 -11.12 -3.67 -3.71
N THR A 38 -11.31 -4.75 -4.46
CA THR A 38 -12.50 -5.00 -5.28
C THR A 38 -12.93 -6.45 -5.11
N ASN A 39 -14.24 -6.70 -5.23
CA ASN A 39 -14.77 -8.07 -5.21
C ASN A 39 -14.28 -8.93 -6.39
N ASP A 40 -13.81 -8.29 -7.46
CA ASP A 40 -13.20 -8.95 -8.61
C ASP A 40 -11.67 -9.04 -8.45
N LYS A 41 -11.17 -10.28 -8.36
CA LYS A 41 -9.75 -10.60 -8.22
C LYS A 41 -8.89 -10.18 -9.42
N PHE A 42 -9.48 -9.98 -10.59
CA PHE A 42 -8.73 -9.52 -11.77
C PHE A 42 -8.45 -8.02 -11.73
N THR A 43 -9.23 -7.29 -10.94
CA THR A 43 -9.08 -5.84 -10.77
C THR A 43 -8.49 -5.45 -9.43
N GLU A 44 -8.43 -6.36 -8.45
CA GLU A 44 -7.74 -6.12 -7.19
C GLU A 44 -6.23 -5.88 -7.41
N SER A 45 -5.61 -5.07 -6.56
CA SER A 45 -4.18 -4.77 -6.66
C SER A 45 -3.30 -5.99 -6.34
N THR A 46 -3.64 -6.72 -5.28
CA THR A 46 -3.01 -7.97 -4.87
C THR A 46 -4.01 -8.87 -4.16
N THR A 47 -3.64 -10.12 -3.91
CA THR A 47 -4.52 -11.10 -3.24
C THR A 47 -4.58 -10.90 -1.73
N ASP A 48 -5.70 -11.26 -1.09
CA ASP A 48 -5.84 -11.27 0.38
C ASP A 48 -4.76 -12.10 1.06
N SER A 49 -4.41 -13.25 0.47
CA SER A 49 -3.34 -14.10 0.97
C SER A 49 -1.98 -13.39 0.99
N THR A 50 -1.73 -12.52 0.01
CA THR A 50 -0.50 -11.71 -0.06
C THR A 50 -0.51 -10.63 1.01
N VAL A 51 -1.63 -9.93 1.19
CA VAL A 51 -1.81 -8.93 2.26
C VAL A 51 -1.63 -9.57 3.64
N ALA A 52 -2.30 -10.69 3.89
CA ALA A 52 -2.20 -11.44 5.14
C ALA A 52 -0.78 -11.92 5.40
N TYR A 53 -0.05 -12.33 4.36
CA TYR A 53 1.36 -12.70 4.47
C TYR A 53 2.23 -11.52 4.90
N PHE A 54 2.06 -10.34 4.32
CA PHE A 54 2.80 -9.16 4.74
C PHE A 54 2.45 -8.74 6.16
N ASN A 55 1.16 -8.72 6.51
CA ASN A 55 0.68 -8.34 7.86
C ASN A 55 1.13 -9.29 8.99
N LYS A 56 1.44 -10.56 8.69
CA LYS A 56 1.96 -11.52 9.68
C LYS A 56 3.46 -11.43 9.90
N ARG A 57 4.19 -10.71 9.04
CA ARG A 57 5.66 -10.66 9.08
C ARG A 57 6.13 -9.59 10.04
N LYS A 58 7.31 -9.81 10.62
CA LYS A 58 8.01 -8.77 11.38
C LYS A 58 8.61 -7.76 10.40
N HIS A 59 8.33 -6.49 10.61
CA HIS A 59 8.86 -5.40 9.81
C HIS A 59 10.05 -4.75 10.53
N SER A 60 11.03 -4.30 9.76
CA SER A 60 12.14 -3.52 10.30
C SER A 60 11.72 -2.06 10.37
N ILE A 61 11.91 -1.40 11.50
CA ILE A 61 11.54 0.00 11.70
C ILE A 61 12.80 0.81 11.95
N LEU A 62 12.95 1.93 11.26
CA LEU A 62 13.98 2.93 11.53
C LEU A 62 13.29 4.19 12.03
N ILE A 63 13.63 4.65 13.22
CA ILE A 63 13.10 5.90 13.77
C ILE A 63 14.27 6.87 13.88
N THR A 64 14.12 8.06 13.28
CA THR A 64 15.16 9.09 13.25
C THR A 64 14.60 10.40 13.76
N ASN A 65 15.33 11.09 14.63
CA ASN A 65 15.09 12.50 14.94
C ASN A 65 16.37 13.31 14.58
N LYS A 66 16.47 14.57 15.04
CA LYS A 66 17.63 15.42 14.76
C LYS A 66 18.93 14.98 15.46
N LYS A 67 18.84 14.19 16.53
CA LYS A 67 19.94 13.85 17.44
C LYS A 67 20.40 12.40 17.31
N ASP A 68 19.47 11.48 17.07
CA ASP A 68 19.74 10.05 17.05
C ASP A 68 18.83 9.28 16.08
N THR A 69 19.23 8.03 15.86
CA THR A 69 18.51 7.05 15.05
C THR A 69 18.48 5.73 15.81
N THR A 70 17.33 5.06 15.81
CA THR A 70 17.18 3.72 16.37
C THR A 70 16.55 2.76 15.37
N ARG A 71 16.89 1.47 15.50
CA ARG A 71 16.36 0.38 14.70
C ARG A 71 15.57 -0.57 15.59
N LEU A 72 14.33 -0.83 15.22
CA LEU A 72 13.42 -1.72 15.92
C LEU A 72 12.85 -2.77 14.95
N LYS A 73 12.14 -3.75 15.49
CA LYS A 73 11.31 -4.66 14.71
C LYS A 73 9.91 -4.71 15.30
N THR A 74 8.92 -4.90 14.44
CA THR A 74 7.58 -5.22 14.90
C THR A 74 7.51 -6.65 15.45
N ASP A 75 6.49 -6.91 16.26
CA ASP A 75 6.06 -8.27 16.55
C ASP A 75 5.28 -8.89 15.37
N SER A 76 4.69 -10.07 15.60
CA SER A 76 3.87 -10.79 14.61
C SER A 76 2.50 -10.16 14.33
N LEU A 77 2.10 -9.17 15.12
CA LEU A 77 0.88 -8.38 14.92
C LEU A 77 1.18 -7.03 14.23
N GLY A 78 2.44 -6.81 13.82
CA GLY A 78 2.87 -5.55 13.21
C GLY A 78 3.09 -4.42 14.23
N ILE A 79 3.16 -4.73 15.53
CA ILE A 79 3.20 -3.74 16.60
C ILE A 79 4.64 -3.45 17.04
N PHE A 80 4.97 -2.19 17.31
CA PHE A 80 6.24 -1.76 17.91
C PHE A 80 6.05 -0.60 18.89
N LYS A 81 6.95 -0.46 19.87
CA LYS A 81 6.93 0.66 20.84
C LYS A 81 7.84 1.77 20.36
N ILE A 82 7.35 3.01 20.42
CA ILE A 82 8.11 4.20 20.06
C ILE A 82 8.77 4.75 21.35
N PRO A 83 10.10 4.91 21.40
CA PRO A 83 10.76 5.50 22.57
C PRO A 83 10.38 6.98 22.75
N LYS A 84 10.24 7.42 24.01
CA LYS A 84 9.80 8.78 24.37
C LYS A 84 10.63 9.88 23.70
N GLN A 85 11.94 9.67 23.49
CA GLN A 85 12.83 10.63 22.84
C GLN A 85 12.47 10.97 21.38
N TYR A 86 11.53 10.23 20.76
CA TYR A 86 11.05 10.47 19.39
C TYR A 86 9.65 11.10 19.33
N PHE A 87 9.06 11.49 20.46
CA PHE A 87 7.67 11.96 20.48
C PHE A 87 7.48 13.36 19.89
N ASP A 88 8.46 14.24 20.02
CA ASP A 88 8.32 15.65 19.62
C ASP A 88 8.61 15.89 18.13
N TYR A 89 9.51 15.10 17.55
CA TYR A 89 9.85 15.16 16.13
C TYR A 89 10.52 13.86 15.73
N CYS A 90 10.00 13.17 14.70
CA CYS A 90 10.70 12.05 14.10
C CYS A 90 10.25 11.78 12.66
N SER A 91 11.10 11.07 11.93
CA SER A 91 10.68 10.25 10.80
C SER A 91 10.69 8.78 11.21
N ILE A 92 9.70 8.04 10.74
CA ILE A 92 9.59 6.59 10.93
C ILE A 92 9.60 5.96 9.54
N THR A 93 10.63 5.18 9.25
CA THR A 93 10.73 4.40 8.01
C THR A 93 10.47 2.94 8.30
N VAL A 94 9.47 2.37 7.62
CA VAL A 94 9.18 0.94 7.66
C VAL A 94 9.95 0.24 6.55
N ASN A 95 10.55 -0.92 6.84
CA ASN A 95 11.40 -1.74 5.96
C ASN A 95 12.45 -0.94 5.17
N PRO A 96 13.35 -0.19 5.84
CA PRO A 96 14.29 0.74 5.19
C PRO A 96 15.20 0.09 4.14
N GLU A 97 15.52 -1.20 4.31
CA GLU A 97 16.42 -1.95 3.42
C GLU A 97 15.69 -2.56 2.21
N THR A 98 14.35 -2.61 2.22
CA THR A 98 13.57 -3.28 1.17
C THR A 98 12.84 -2.23 0.32
N LYS A 99 13.47 -1.81 -0.78
CA LYS A 99 12.99 -0.69 -1.64
C LYS A 99 11.48 -0.71 -1.94
N TYR A 100 10.90 -1.87 -2.22
CA TYR A 100 9.49 -1.99 -2.60
C TYR A 100 8.50 -2.15 -1.43
N LEU A 101 9.01 -2.33 -0.21
CA LEU A 101 8.23 -2.34 1.04
C LEU A 101 8.55 -1.12 1.92
N ARG A 102 9.42 -0.23 1.44
CA ARG A 102 9.89 0.93 2.18
C ARG A 102 8.82 2.01 2.13
N GLU A 103 8.39 2.46 3.30
CA GLU A 103 7.46 3.57 3.46
C GLU A 103 7.98 4.51 4.54
N GLU A 104 7.85 5.83 4.35
CA GLU A 104 8.38 6.83 5.26
C GLU A 104 7.29 7.79 5.75
N PHE A 105 7.21 7.93 7.07
CA PHE A 105 6.21 8.74 7.75
C PHE A 105 6.93 9.85 8.52
N LEU A 106 6.61 11.11 8.20
CA LEU A 106 7.26 12.28 8.79
C LEU A 106 6.32 12.98 9.77
N PHE A 107 6.80 13.20 11.00
CA PHE A 107 6.06 13.87 12.07
C PHE A 107 6.81 15.13 12.48
N ILE A 108 6.50 16.24 11.81
CA ILE A 108 7.19 17.53 12.01
C ILE A 108 6.75 18.21 13.32
N GLU A 109 5.48 18.04 13.68
CA GLU A 109 4.85 18.62 14.89
C GLU A 109 4.76 17.62 16.05
N GLY A 110 5.50 16.52 15.94
CA GLY A 110 5.47 15.41 16.88
C GLY A 110 4.30 14.45 16.66
N LEU A 111 4.27 13.41 17.50
CA LEU A 111 3.31 12.30 17.40
C LEU A 111 1.92 12.63 17.97
N GLY A 112 1.72 13.86 18.46
CA GLY A 112 0.47 14.31 19.06
C GLY A 112 0.08 13.54 20.34
N LYS A 113 -1.22 13.56 20.68
CA LYS A 113 -1.77 12.89 21.88
C LYS A 113 -2.18 11.42 21.66
N MET A 114 -2.02 10.89 20.45
CA MET A 114 -2.45 9.53 20.14
C MET A 114 -1.51 8.48 20.72
N ASP A 115 -2.09 7.44 21.33
CA ASP A 115 -1.34 6.34 21.94
C ASP A 115 -0.97 5.26 20.94
N SER A 116 -1.76 5.15 19.89
CA SER A 116 -1.51 4.25 18.78
C SER A 116 -1.47 5.05 17.48
N LEU A 117 -0.45 4.76 16.67
CA LEU A 117 -0.27 5.30 15.34
C LEU A 117 -0.36 4.15 14.34
N LYS A 118 -1.19 4.31 13.32
CA LYS A 118 -1.29 3.36 12.23
C LYS A 118 -0.39 3.79 11.08
N PHE A 119 0.45 2.86 10.65
CA PHE A 119 1.39 3.00 9.55
C PHE A 119 0.88 2.14 8.40
N GLU A 120 0.00 2.72 7.59
CA GLU A 120 -0.62 2.03 6.46
C GLU A 120 0.32 2.02 5.26
N ILE A 121 0.66 0.82 4.79
CA ILE A 121 1.54 0.61 3.63
C ILE A 121 0.69 0.05 2.51
N TYR A 122 0.55 0.83 1.44
CA TYR A 122 -0.19 0.43 0.26
C TYR A 122 0.65 -0.51 -0.63
N ASP A 123 0.02 -1.53 -1.19
CA ASP A 123 0.67 -2.48 -2.08
C ASP A 123 0.96 -1.96 -3.51
N TYR A 124 0.86 -0.65 -3.75
CA TYR A 124 1.09 -0.05 -5.07
C TYR A 124 2.46 -0.42 -5.66
N HIS A 125 3.51 -0.37 -4.85
CA HIS A 125 4.87 -0.73 -5.27
C HIS A 125 5.13 -2.24 -5.31
N ILE A 126 4.25 -3.04 -4.70
CA ILE A 126 4.43 -4.48 -4.50
C ILE A 126 3.68 -5.26 -5.58
N SER A 127 2.44 -4.87 -5.85
CA SER A 127 1.54 -5.50 -6.83
C SER A 127 2.20 -5.67 -8.19
N ASN A 128 2.83 -4.60 -8.70
CA ASN A 128 3.57 -4.64 -9.96
C ASN A 128 4.75 -5.62 -9.94
N ILE A 129 5.52 -5.68 -8.85
CA ILE A 129 6.68 -6.58 -8.73
C ILE A 129 6.25 -8.04 -8.60
N ILE A 130 5.20 -8.30 -7.83
CA ILE A 130 4.65 -9.64 -7.68
C ILE A 130 4.18 -10.16 -9.04
N ASP A 131 3.42 -9.35 -9.77
CA ASP A 131 2.91 -9.76 -11.07
C ASP A 131 4.02 -9.87 -12.11
N SER A 132 5.02 -8.98 -12.11
CA SER A 132 6.19 -9.08 -13.00
C SER A 132 7.05 -10.30 -12.71
N THR A 133 7.10 -10.75 -11.46
CA THR A 133 7.82 -11.98 -11.07
C THR A 133 7.05 -13.23 -11.47
N LYS A 134 5.72 -13.21 -11.34
CA LYS A 134 4.86 -14.35 -11.68
C LYS A 134 4.62 -14.52 -13.18
N ALA A 135 4.61 -13.43 -13.95
CA ALA A 135 4.38 -13.43 -15.38
C ALA A 135 5.40 -12.53 -16.12
N PRO A 136 6.70 -12.85 -16.08
CA PRO A 136 7.77 -11.96 -16.56
C PRO A 136 7.71 -11.69 -18.06
N GLU A 137 7.48 -12.71 -18.88
CA GLU A 137 7.39 -12.54 -20.34
C GLU A 137 6.21 -11.64 -20.73
N PHE A 138 5.07 -11.83 -20.09
CA PHE A 138 3.88 -11.02 -20.31
C PHE A 138 4.09 -9.59 -19.83
N TYR A 139 4.65 -9.40 -18.62
CA TYR A 139 4.96 -8.09 -18.05
C TYR A 139 5.93 -7.28 -18.91
N ASN A 140 6.95 -7.92 -19.50
CA ASN A 140 7.91 -7.26 -20.37
C ASN A 140 7.24 -6.71 -21.64
N LYS A 141 6.17 -7.36 -22.12
CA LYS A 141 5.41 -6.93 -23.30
C LYS A 141 4.28 -5.97 -22.97
N PHE A 142 3.70 -6.09 -21.80
CA PHE A 142 2.51 -5.37 -21.39
C PHE A 142 2.70 -4.92 -19.95
N ASN A 143 2.85 -3.61 -19.74
CA ASN A 143 2.84 -2.96 -18.43
C ASN A 143 2.49 -1.48 -18.63
N THR A 144 2.36 -0.71 -17.55
CA THR A 144 1.98 0.71 -17.62
C THR A 144 2.98 1.56 -18.41
N LYS A 145 4.29 1.32 -18.25
CA LYS A 145 5.34 1.99 -19.03
C LYS A 145 5.25 1.64 -20.52
N LYS A 146 4.93 0.40 -20.83
CA LYS A 146 4.76 -0.05 -22.22
C LYS A 146 3.49 0.54 -22.83
N ALA A 147 2.41 0.70 -22.07
CA ALA A 147 1.21 1.42 -22.53
C ALA A 147 1.52 2.86 -22.92
N GLU A 148 2.34 3.57 -22.14
CA GLU A 148 2.80 4.93 -22.47
C GLU A 148 3.63 4.94 -23.76
N GLN A 149 4.61 4.05 -23.86
CA GLN A 149 5.45 3.92 -25.06
C GLN A 149 4.61 3.64 -26.31
N ASP A 150 3.65 2.73 -26.19
CA ASP A 150 2.76 2.36 -27.29
C ASP A 150 1.84 3.53 -27.68
N PHE A 151 1.31 4.27 -26.71
CA PHE A 151 0.53 5.48 -26.97
C PHE A 151 1.32 6.53 -27.75
N PHE A 152 2.53 6.88 -27.30
CA PHE A 152 3.37 7.88 -27.96
C PHE A 152 3.89 7.42 -29.33
N ALA A 153 4.04 6.11 -29.54
CA ALA A 153 4.37 5.53 -30.85
C ALA A 153 3.14 5.40 -31.79
N GLY A 154 1.94 5.80 -31.36
CA GLY A 154 0.70 5.67 -32.14
C GLY A 154 0.07 4.27 -32.11
N ASN A 155 0.66 3.31 -31.39
CA ASN A 155 0.18 1.94 -31.20
C ASN A 155 -0.88 1.87 -30.09
N LYS A 156 -1.94 2.67 -30.21
CA LYS A 156 -3.05 2.70 -29.25
C LYS A 156 -3.83 1.38 -29.31
N ARG A 157 -3.84 0.63 -28.21
CA ARG A 157 -4.48 -0.69 -28.15
C ARG A 157 -5.16 -0.96 -26.82
N TYR A 158 -6.28 -1.67 -26.88
CA TYR A 158 -6.98 -2.24 -25.74
C TYR A 158 -6.86 -3.76 -25.80
N LEU A 159 -6.31 -4.34 -24.74
CA LEU A 159 -5.99 -5.77 -24.69
C LEU A 159 -7.18 -6.55 -24.12
N LEU A 160 -7.54 -7.67 -24.73
CA LEU A 160 -8.52 -8.64 -24.23
C LEU A 160 -7.83 -9.95 -23.87
N GLY A 161 -8.25 -10.57 -22.77
CA GLY A 161 -7.64 -11.83 -22.34
C GLY A 161 -8.01 -12.98 -23.27
N ASN A 162 -7.05 -13.85 -23.57
CA ASN A 162 -7.32 -15.09 -24.31
C ASN A 162 -8.11 -16.07 -23.44
N GLY A 163 -8.99 -16.86 -24.06
CA GLY A 163 -9.75 -17.91 -23.38
C GLY A 163 -10.96 -17.42 -22.58
N ALA A 164 -11.28 -16.13 -22.61
CA ALA A 164 -12.50 -15.58 -22.03
C ALA A 164 -13.62 -15.48 -23.08
N THR A 165 -14.81 -15.93 -22.71
CA THR A 165 -16.03 -15.69 -23.51
C THR A 165 -16.60 -14.33 -23.12
N TYR A 166 -16.57 -13.39 -24.05
CA TYR A 166 -17.16 -12.07 -23.88
C TYR A 166 -18.58 -12.04 -24.45
N SER A 167 -19.49 -11.32 -23.80
CA SER A 167 -20.83 -11.13 -24.35
C SER A 167 -20.79 -10.28 -25.62
N ASN A 168 -21.73 -10.51 -26.54
CA ASN A 168 -21.83 -9.72 -27.77
C ASN A 168 -21.99 -8.22 -27.46
N ASP A 169 -22.86 -7.86 -26.51
CA ASP A 169 -23.06 -6.49 -26.04
C ASP A 169 -21.75 -5.81 -25.58
N PHE A 170 -20.90 -6.56 -24.87
CA PHE A 170 -19.61 -6.03 -24.43
C PHE A 170 -18.70 -5.75 -25.63
N ILE A 171 -18.62 -6.69 -26.58
CA ILE A 171 -17.79 -6.56 -27.77
C ILE A 171 -18.27 -5.39 -28.65
N GLU A 172 -19.58 -5.23 -28.83
CA GLU A 172 -20.15 -4.12 -29.60
C GLU A 172 -19.85 -2.76 -28.97
N LYS A 173 -20.04 -2.63 -27.65
CA LYS A 173 -19.68 -1.40 -26.91
C LYS A 173 -18.18 -1.09 -27.04
N LEU A 174 -17.33 -2.12 -26.97
CA LEU A 174 -15.89 -1.95 -27.10
C LEU A 174 -15.49 -1.51 -28.51
N LYS A 175 -16.10 -2.08 -29.56
CA LYS A 175 -15.90 -1.67 -30.96
C LYS A 175 -16.29 -0.20 -31.18
N SER A 176 -17.46 0.21 -30.68
CA SER A 176 -17.88 1.62 -30.76
C SER A 176 -16.89 2.59 -30.08
N LYS A 177 -16.33 2.20 -28.92
CA LYS A 177 -15.29 3.00 -28.25
C LYS A 177 -13.96 2.99 -29.01
N SER A 178 -13.58 1.85 -29.59
CA SER A 178 -12.39 1.69 -30.42
C SER A 178 -12.42 2.66 -31.61
N GLU A 179 -13.55 2.79 -32.29
CA GLU A 179 -13.76 3.76 -33.37
C GLU A 179 -13.72 5.21 -32.86
N LYS A 180 -14.46 5.51 -31.78
CA LYS A 180 -14.54 6.86 -31.21
C LYS A 180 -13.20 7.41 -30.74
N PHE A 181 -12.38 6.57 -30.10
CA PHE A 181 -11.13 7.00 -29.47
C PHE A 181 -9.87 6.58 -30.24
N GLY A 182 -10.02 5.85 -31.35
CA GLY A 182 -8.93 5.50 -32.26
C GLY A 182 -7.92 4.53 -31.64
N PHE A 183 -8.37 3.45 -31.01
CA PHE A 183 -7.51 2.36 -30.52
C PHE A 183 -7.89 1.03 -31.17
N LYS A 184 -6.94 0.10 -31.29
CA LYS A 184 -7.20 -1.27 -31.78
C LYS A 184 -7.54 -2.21 -30.63
N ILE A 185 -8.44 -3.16 -30.86
CA ILE A 185 -8.70 -4.25 -29.92
C ILE A 185 -7.72 -5.38 -30.26
N GLU A 186 -6.93 -5.83 -29.30
CA GLU A 186 -5.89 -6.86 -29.49
C GLU A 186 -6.06 -7.99 -28.47
N TYR A 187 -5.79 -9.21 -28.92
CA TYR A 187 -5.71 -10.39 -28.08
C TYR A 187 -4.23 -10.75 -27.90
N PRO A 188 -3.63 -10.56 -26.72
CA PRO A 188 -2.20 -10.79 -26.51
C PRO A 188 -1.80 -12.23 -26.84
N GLU A 189 -0.87 -12.40 -27.77
CA GLU A 189 -0.29 -13.70 -28.04
C GLU A 189 0.41 -14.25 -26.79
N LYS A 190 0.21 -15.55 -26.50
CA LYS A 190 0.84 -16.27 -25.38
C LYS A 190 0.38 -15.88 -23.98
N MET A 191 -0.82 -15.31 -23.83
CA MET A 191 -1.44 -15.21 -22.51
C MET A 191 -1.89 -16.59 -22.01
N HIS A 192 -1.45 -16.99 -20.82
CA HIS A 192 -1.80 -18.27 -20.20
C HIS A 192 -3.08 -18.22 -19.33
N GLY A 193 -3.65 -17.03 -19.13
CA GLY A 193 -4.88 -16.84 -18.34
C GLY A 193 -4.63 -16.82 -16.82
N THR A 194 -3.40 -16.60 -16.38
CA THR A 194 -3.09 -16.51 -14.96
C THR A 194 -3.59 -15.19 -14.36
N LEU A 195 -3.86 -15.19 -13.05
CA LEU A 195 -4.30 -13.99 -12.33
C LEU A 195 -3.33 -12.80 -12.51
N ALA A 196 -2.02 -13.08 -12.51
CA ALA A 196 -0.99 -12.06 -12.70
C ALA A 196 -1.09 -11.42 -14.10
N GLU A 197 -1.25 -12.22 -15.15
CA GLU A 197 -1.42 -11.71 -16.52
C GLU A 197 -2.69 -10.87 -16.67
N HIS A 198 -3.81 -11.31 -16.08
CA HIS A 198 -5.05 -10.53 -16.08
C HIS A 198 -4.90 -9.18 -15.38
N ARG A 199 -4.24 -9.13 -14.21
CA ARG A 199 -3.97 -7.87 -13.51
C ARG A 199 -3.02 -6.95 -14.29
N ILE A 200 -2.02 -7.51 -14.94
CA ILE A 200 -1.10 -6.77 -15.83
C ILE A 200 -1.88 -6.16 -17.00
N LEU A 201 -2.70 -6.96 -17.67
CA LEU A 201 -3.56 -6.54 -18.78
C LEU A 201 -4.51 -5.42 -18.33
N PHE A 202 -5.12 -5.57 -17.16
CA PHE A 202 -6.00 -4.56 -16.60
C PHE A 202 -5.26 -3.25 -16.35
N ARG A 203 -4.09 -3.26 -15.69
CA ARG A 203 -3.30 -2.04 -15.45
C ARG A 203 -2.81 -1.39 -16.74
N TYR A 204 -2.40 -2.18 -17.73
CA TYR A 204 -2.07 -1.69 -19.07
C TYR A 204 -3.25 -0.94 -19.68
N ASN A 205 -4.43 -1.58 -19.67
CA ASN A 205 -5.64 -1.00 -20.24
C ASN A 205 -6.04 0.28 -19.50
N GLU A 206 -6.11 0.28 -18.17
CA GLU A 206 -6.41 1.48 -17.38
C GLU A 206 -5.49 2.65 -17.74
N ARG A 207 -4.18 2.39 -17.85
CA ARG A 207 -3.23 3.43 -18.26
C ARG A 207 -3.51 3.94 -19.69
N MET A 208 -3.80 3.05 -20.63
CA MET A 208 -4.19 3.45 -21.99
C MET A 208 -5.48 4.29 -22.00
N LYS A 209 -6.47 3.96 -21.16
CA LYS A 209 -7.73 4.74 -21.04
C LYS A 209 -7.45 6.17 -20.57
N GLU A 210 -6.61 6.32 -19.56
CA GLU A 210 -6.18 7.62 -19.04
C GLU A 210 -5.51 8.45 -20.13
N LEU A 211 -4.56 7.85 -20.86
CA LEU A 211 -3.83 8.53 -21.94
C LEU A 211 -4.75 8.94 -23.11
N LEU A 212 -5.77 8.14 -23.40
CA LEU A 212 -6.80 8.46 -24.38
C LEU A 212 -7.86 9.46 -23.86
N GLY A 213 -7.82 9.84 -22.58
CA GLY A 213 -8.75 10.80 -21.98
C GLY A 213 -10.16 10.25 -21.75
N ILE A 214 -10.32 8.93 -21.60
CA ILE A 214 -11.63 8.28 -21.56
C ILE A 214 -12.15 8.22 -20.12
N LYS A 215 -13.07 9.12 -19.76
CA LYS A 215 -13.63 9.22 -18.40
C LYS A 215 -14.75 8.21 -18.11
N ASN A 216 -15.63 7.94 -19.10
CA ASN A 216 -16.76 7.02 -18.96
C ASN A 216 -16.51 5.76 -19.80
N TRP A 217 -15.89 4.76 -19.18
CA TRP A 217 -15.47 3.55 -19.88
C TRP A 217 -16.61 2.57 -20.14
N TRP A 218 -17.65 2.52 -19.31
CA TRP A 218 -18.84 1.69 -19.50
C TRP A 218 -20.07 2.53 -19.79
#